data_AF-Q7MCC9-F1
#
_entry.id   AF-Q7MCC9-F1
#
_cell.length_a   1.000
_cell.length_b   1.000
_cell.length_c   1.000
_cell.angle_alpha   90.00
_cell.angle_beta   90.00
_cell.angle_gamma   90.00
#
_symmetry.space_group_name_H-M   'P 1'
#
loop_
_entity.id
_entity.type
_entity.pdbx_description
1 polymer ?
#
loop_
_entity_poly.entity_id
_entity_poly.type
_entity_poly.pdbx_seq_one_letter_code
_entity_poly.pdbx_strand_id
1 'polypeptide(L)' 'MKNEELEQYLSQAEQPVKDFMAEVLETLGKKITKEEEPLIKLQYFGANIEIKLTSFEGVYELERSHFNM' A
#
# COMPACT_ATOMS: atom_id res chain seq x y z
N MET A 1 3.17 -10.04 19.65
CA MET A 1 2.37 -11.02 18.88
C MET A 1 2.90 -10.97 17.47
N LYS A 2 3.29 -12.11 16.90
CA LYS A 2 3.84 -12.17 15.55
C LYS A 2 2.73 -11.80 14.56
N ASN A 3 3.01 -10.91 13.61
CA ASN A 3 2.08 -10.51 12.54
C ASN A 3 1.70 -11.67 11.59
N GLU A 4 2.27 -12.86 11.80
CA GLU A 4 1.99 -14.10 11.05
C GLU A 4 0.48 -14.39 10.93
N GLU A 5 -0.33 -14.08 11.95
CA GLU A 5 -1.79 -14.24 11.88
C GLU A 5 -2.42 -13.26 10.87
N LEU A 6 -2.03 -11.99 10.87
CA LEU A 6 -2.56 -10.99 9.94
C LEU A 6 -2.13 -11.26 8.50
N GLU A 7 -0.89 -11.69 8.30
CA GLU A 7 -0.38 -12.11 6.99
C GLU A 7 -1.15 -13.32 6.45
N GLN A 8 -1.44 -14.31 7.31
CA GLN A 8 -2.28 -15.45 6.96
C GLN A 8 -3.72 -15.02 6.65
N TYR A 9 -4.32 -14.14 7.46
CA TYR A 9 -5.64 -13.59 7.18
C TYR A 9 -5.71 -12.91 5.82
N LEU A 10 -4.72 -12.08 5.47
CA LEU A 10 -4.67 -11.43 4.17
C LEU A 10 -4.53 -12.43 3.01
N SER A 11 -3.74 -13.49 3.20
CA SER A 11 -3.56 -14.54 2.17
C SER A 11 -4.86 -15.29 1.87
N GLN A 12 -5.68 -15.52 2.91
CA GLN A 12 -6.94 -16.25 2.85
C GLN A 12 -8.17 -15.34 2.68
N ALA A 13 -7.97 -14.02 2.71
CA ALA A 13 -9.07 -13.06 2.67
C ALA A 13 -9.87 -13.14 1.36
N GLU A 14 -11.12 -12.74 1.44
CA GLU A 14 -12.00 -12.59 0.29
C GLU A 14 -11.47 -11.53 -0.69
N GLN A 15 -11.86 -11.65 -1.96
CA GLN A 15 -11.40 -10.76 -3.02
C GLN A 15 -11.56 -9.26 -2.69
N PRO A 16 -12.68 -8.78 -2.10
CA PRO A 16 -12.82 -7.36 -1.77
C PRO A 16 -11.74 -6.83 -0.82
N VAL A 17 -11.26 -7.66 0.12
CA VAL A 17 -10.18 -7.29 1.04
C VAL A 17 -8.84 -7.22 0.29
N LYS A 18 -8.61 -8.15 -0.64
CA LYS A 18 -7.40 -8.17 -1.47
C LYS A 18 -7.36 -6.96 -2.41
N ASP A 19 -8.49 -6.61 -3.01
CA ASP A 19 -8.63 -5.43 -3.87
C ASP A 19 -8.37 -4.15 -3.07
N PHE A 20 -8.94 -4.02 -1.88
CA PHE A 20 -8.66 -2.90 -0.98
C PHE A 20 -7.16 -2.79 -0.64
N MET A 21 -6.50 -3.90 -0.30
CA MET A 21 -5.06 -3.89 -0.02
C MET A 21 -4.23 -3.51 -1.25
N ALA A 22 -4.63 -3.94 -2.45
CA ALA A 22 -3.98 -3.55 -3.70
C ALA A 22 -4.09 -2.03 -3.93
N GLU A 23 -5.28 -1.44 -3.75
CA GLU A 23 -5.47 0.01 -3.85
C GLU A 23 -4.66 0.80 -2.81
N VAL A 24 -4.57 0.29 -1.57
CA VAL A 24 -3.75 0.88 -0.51
C VAL A 24 -2.28 0.90 -0.92
N LEU A 25 -1.75 -0.24 -1.39
CA LEU A 25 -0.35 -0.33 -1.82
C LEU A 25 -0.06 0.53 -3.05
N GLU A 26 -0.95 0.56 -4.03
CA GLU A 26 -0.81 1.41 -5.23
C GLU A 26 -0.81 2.89 -4.84
N THR A 27 -1.71 3.30 -3.94
CA THR A 27 -1.80 4.69 -3.46
C THR A 27 -0.52 5.10 -2.73
N LEU A 28 0.02 4.23 -1.87
CA LEU A 28 1.28 4.46 -1.18
C LEU A 28 2.47 4.50 -2.16
N GLY A 29 2.50 3.60 -3.15
CA GLY A 29 3.51 3.58 -4.21
C GLY A 29 3.53 4.87 -5.04
N LYS A 30 2.35 5.39 -5.41
CA LYS A 30 2.21 6.69 -6.09
C LYS A 30 2.71 7.87 -5.27
N LYS A 31 2.69 7.78 -3.93
CA LYS A 31 3.26 8.81 -3.06
C LYS A 31 4.78 8.76 -3.04
N ILE A 32 5.36 7.56 -2.99
CA ILE A 32 6.81 7.37 -3.12
C ILE A 32 7.32 7.95 -4.45
N THR A 33 6.66 7.64 -5.57
CA THR A 33 7.09 8.13 -6.90
C THR A 33 6.99 9.64 -7.05
N LYS A 34 6.19 10.31 -6.21
CA LYS A 34 6.05 11.76 -6.15
C LYS A 34 6.91 12.43 -5.07
N GLU A 35 7.79 11.67 -4.41
CA GLU A 35 8.60 12.13 -3.27
C GLU A 35 7.76 12.64 -2.09
N GLU A 36 6.50 12.21 -1.99
CA GLU A 36 5.63 12.49 -0.86
C GLU A 36 5.82 11.46 0.27
N GLU A 37 5.47 11.83 1.50
CA GLU A 37 5.39 10.85 2.59
C GLU A 37 4.33 9.78 2.25
N PRO A 38 4.69 8.48 2.24
CA PRO A 38 3.76 7.40 1.90
C PRO A 38 2.87 7.08 3.09
N LEU A 39 1.89 7.95 3.31
CA LEU A 39 0.92 7.90 4.40
C LEU A 39 -0.49 8.09 3.85
N ILE A 40 -1.41 7.21 4.27
CA ILE A 40 -2.85 7.35 4.07
C ILE A 40 -3.49 7.63 5.42
N LYS A 41 -4.37 8.63 5.46
CA LYS A 41 -5.23 8.91 6.61
C LYS A 41 -6.68 8.76 6.17
N LEU A 42 -7.45 7.95 6.88
CA LEU A 42 -8.86 7.71 6.56
C LEU A 42 -9.70 7.69 7.83
N GLN A 43 -10.92 8.21 7.71
CA GLN A 43 -11.90 8.20 8.78
C GLN A 43 -12.98 7.17 8.45
N TYR A 44 -13.24 6.25 9.38
CA TYR A 44 -14.20 5.16 9.17
C TYR A 44 -14.95 4.84 10.46
N PHE A 45 -16.28 4.89 10.44
CA PHE A 45 -17.15 4.73 11.62
C PHE A 45 -16.70 5.53 12.86
N GLY A 46 -16.22 6.76 12.66
CA GLY A 46 -15.73 7.61 13.75
C GLY A 46 -14.32 7.27 14.25
N ALA A 47 -13.69 6.21 13.74
CA ALA A 47 -12.28 5.92 13.95
C ALA A 47 -11.42 6.70 12.93
N ASN A 48 -10.24 7.14 13.38
CA ASN A 48 -9.19 7.63 12.49
C ASN A 48 -8.15 6.52 12.34
N ILE A 49 -7.89 6.13 11.09
CA ILE A 49 -6.95 5.07 10.72
C ILE A 49 -5.83 5.72 9.91
N GLU A 50 -4.59 5.44 10.32
CA GLU A 50 -3.40 5.85 9.59
C GLU A 50 -2.65 4.62 9.11
N ILE A 51 -2.31 4.58 7.82
CA ILE A 51 -1.54 3.51 7.19
C ILE A 51 -0.30 4.13 6.59
N LYS A 52 0.87 3.78 7.14
CA LYS A 52 2.17 4.27 6.70
C LYS A 52 3.00 3.14 6.10
N LEU A 53 3.50 3.34 4.89
CA LEU A 53 4.48 2.42 4.31
C LEU A 53 5.85 2.71 4.91
N THR A 54 6.40 1.77 5.66
CA THR A 54 7.70 1.92 6.35
C THR A 54 8.87 1.45 5.50
N SER A 55 8.66 0.38 4.74
CA SER A 55 9.63 -0.23 3.84
C SER A 55 8.89 -0.99 2.75
N PHE A 56 9.51 -1.10 1.58
CA PHE A 56 9.03 -1.94 0.49
C PHE A 56 10.23 -2.68 -0.10
N GLU A 57 10.27 -3.99 0.08
CA GLU A 57 11.38 -4.84 -0.39
C GLU A 57 11.13 -5.43 -1.79
N GLY A 58 9.98 -5.12 -2.40
CA GLY A 58 9.67 -5.53 -3.77
C GLY A 58 10.48 -4.74 -4.80
N VAL A 59 10.81 -5.40 -5.91
CA VAL A 59 11.43 -4.72 -7.06
C VAL A 59 10.35 -3.87 -7.74
N TYR A 60 10.30 -2.59 -7.41
CA TYR A 60 9.54 -1.63 -8.22
C TYR A 60 10.39 -1.36 -9.47
N GLU A 61 10.13 -2.08 -10.55
CA GLU A 61 10.60 -1.61 -11.86
C GLU A 61 9.85 -0.31 -12.14
N LEU A 62 10.48 0.81 -11.77
CA LEU A 62 10.17 2.10 -12.34
C LEU A 62 10.38 1.94 -13.85
N GLU A 63 9.30 1.68 -14.58
CA GLU A 63 9.27 1.96 -16.01
C GLU A 63 9.56 3.46 -16.13
N ARG A 64 10.86 3.78 -16.27
CA ARG A 64 11.30 5.07 -16.76
C ARG A 64 10.66 5.22 -18.12
N SER A 65 9.56 5.97 -18.14
CA SER A 65 8.87 6.37 -19.35
C SER A 65 9.94 6.90 -20.30
N HIS A 66 10.08 6.27 -21.46
CA HIS A 66 10.95 6.73 -22.52
C HIS A 66 10.49 8.14 -22.94
N PHE A 67 11.12 9.17 -22.36
CA PHE A 67 11.10 10.52 -22.92
C PHE A 67 12.36 10.64 -23.78
N ASN A 68 12.27 10.16 -25.02
CA ASN A 68 13.22 10.54 -26.06
C ASN A 68 12.60 11.70 -26.84
N MET A 69 13.29 12.84 -26.70
CA MET A 69 13.15 14.08 -27.47
C MET A 69 13.53 13.86 -28.95
#